data_AF-A0A1F9YIH1-F1
#
_entry.id   AF-A0A1F9YIH1-F1
#
_cell.length_a   1.000
_cell.length_b   1.000
_cell.length_c   1.000
_cell.angle_alpha   90.00
_cell.angle_beta   90.00
_cell.angle_gamma   90.00
#
_symmetry.space_group_name_H-M   'P 1'
#
loop_
_entity.id
_entity.type
_entity.pdbx_description
1 polymer ?
#
loop_
_entity_poly.entity_id
_entity_poly.type
_entity_poly.pdbx_seq_one_letter_code
_entity_poly.pdbx_strand_id
1 'polypeptide(L)'
;MNRSRLKVAAFVLFAFLASLWYLGRVYREIRAVEDAREALAVLGRMQEAHLRMQGAYTEDVSALADMGDDWSGFMESLNKVLDLRTGFEMSVSGRSYRIMAHARDKRSSVVVLEGPPKVPMAATAAPPGKGR
;
A
#
# COMPACT_ATOMS: atom_id res chain seq x y z
N MET A 1 6.03 -37.50 -41.83
CA MET A 1 5.98 -36.79 -40.53
C MET A 1 4.80 -37.32 -39.72
N ASN A 2 5.02 -37.92 -38.55
CA ASN A 2 3.97 -38.64 -37.80
C ASN A 2 2.97 -37.65 -37.18
N ARG A 3 1.67 -37.81 -37.50
CA ARG A 3 0.57 -37.00 -36.94
C ARG A 3 0.58 -36.96 -35.41
N SER A 4 1.07 -38.01 -34.76
CA SER A 4 1.22 -38.10 -33.31
C SER A 4 2.25 -37.10 -32.75
N ARG A 5 3.37 -36.88 -33.46
CA ARG A 5 4.41 -35.91 -33.05
C ARG A 5 3.91 -34.47 -33.18
N LEU A 6 3.09 -34.19 -34.20
CA LEU A 6 2.48 -32.88 -34.40
C LEU A 6 1.50 -32.52 -33.27
N LYS A 7 0.68 -33.49 -32.82
CA LYS A 7 -0.25 -33.28 -31.70
C LYS A 7 0.46 -33.01 -30.38
N VAL A 8 1.53 -33.76 -30.09
CA VAL A 8 2.33 -33.55 -28.88
C VAL A 8 3.02 -32.18 -28.92
N ALA A 9 3.62 -31.81 -30.05
CA ALA A 9 4.26 -30.50 -30.20
C ALA A 9 3.25 -29.34 -30.01
N ALA A 10 2.05 -29.46 -30.59
CA ALA A 10 0.99 -28.46 -30.41
C ALA A 10 0.53 -28.36 -28.94
N PHE A 11 0.39 -29.48 -28.23
CA PHE A 11 0.02 -29.49 -26.81
C PHE A 11 1.09 -28.83 -25.94
N VAL A 12 2.37 -29.14 -26.18
CA VAL A 12 3.50 -28.53 -25.45
C VAL A 12 3.56 -27.03 -25.70
N LEU A 13 3.38 -26.57 -26.94
CA LEU A 13 3.35 -25.14 -27.27
C LEU A 13 2.18 -24.43 -26.58
N PHE A 14 0.99 -25.04 -26.58
CA PHE A 14 -0.17 -24.48 -25.89
C PHE A 14 0.05 -24.38 -24.37
N ALA A 15 0.56 -25.44 -23.73
CA ALA A 15 0.87 -25.42 -22.31
C ALA A 15 1.93 -24.35 -21.96
N PHE A 16 2.93 -24.19 -22.82
CA PHE A 16 3.95 -23.16 -22.65
C PHE A 16 3.38 -21.73 -22.74
N LEU A 17 2.54 -21.46 -23.74
CA LEU A 17 1.86 -20.16 -23.89
C LEU A 17 0.91 -19.87 -22.73
N ALA A 18 0.17 -20.88 -22.26
CA ALA A 18 -0.69 -20.75 -21.08
C ALA A 18 0.11 -20.43 -19.81
N SER A 19 1.29 -21.05 -19.65
CA SER A 19 2.21 -20.76 -18.54
C SER A 19 2.75 -19.32 -18.60
N LEU A 20 3.20 -18.86 -19.78
CA LEU A 20 3.64 -17.47 -19.98
C LEU A 20 2.53 -16.46 -19.65
N TRP A 21 1.31 -16.74 -20.10
CA TRP A 21 0.15 -15.89 -19.79
C TRP A 21 -0.14 -15.86 -18.28
N TYR A 22 -0.07 -17.01 -17.61
CA TYR A 22 -0.25 -17.10 -16.16
C TYR A 22 0.84 -16.33 -15.40
N LEU A 23 2.11 -16.47 -15.78
CA LEU A 23 3.20 -15.68 -15.20
C LEU A 23 2.95 -14.18 -15.36
N GLY A 24 2.62 -13.73 -16.58
CA GLY A 24 2.34 -12.32 -16.84
C GLY A 24 1.19 -11.76 -16.01
N ARG A 25 0.17 -12.59 -15.73
CA ARG A 25 -0.92 -12.23 -14.82
C ARG A 25 -0.43 -12.03 -13.38
N VAL A 26 0.35 -12.98 -12.85
CA VAL A 26 0.85 -12.92 -11.46
C VAL A 26 1.76 -11.70 -11.26
N TYR A 27 2.65 -11.42 -12.21
CA TYR A 27 3.52 -10.24 -12.15
C TYR A 27 2.74 -8.92 -12.08
N ARG A 28 1.63 -8.80 -12.81
CA ARG A 28 0.77 -7.62 -12.74
C ARG A 28 0.07 -7.47 -11.39
N GLU A 29 -0.38 -8.57 -10.78
CA GLU A 29 -1.02 -8.55 -9.47
C GLU A 29 -0.01 -8.08 -8.39
N ILE A 30 1.24 -8.55 -8.45
CA ILE A 30 2.31 -8.12 -7.52
C ILE A 30 2.61 -6.63 -7.65
N ARG A 31 2.81 -6.13 -8.89
CA ARG A 31 3.10 -4.71 -9.12
C ARG A 31 2.01 -3.78 -8.61
N ALA A 32 0.74 -4.13 -8.84
CA ALA A 32 -0.38 -3.30 -8.37
C ALA A 32 -0.36 -3.12 -6.84
N VAL A 33 0.06 -4.14 -6.09
CA VAL A 33 0.20 -4.05 -4.63
C VAL A 33 1.42 -3.24 -4.22
N GLU A 34 2.54 -3.36 -4.93
CA GLU A 34 3.74 -2.56 -4.69
C GLU A 34 3.48 -1.07 -4.95
N ASP A 35 2.86 -0.74 -6.08
CA ASP A 35 2.51 0.64 -6.44
C ASP A 35 1.51 1.23 -5.41
N ALA A 36 0.55 0.41 -4.96
CA ALA A 36 -0.39 0.78 -3.90
C ALA A 36 0.33 1.08 -2.57
N ARG A 37 1.33 0.28 -2.19
CA ARG A 37 2.16 0.54 -1.00
C ARG A 37 2.97 1.81 -1.12
N GLU A 38 3.55 2.07 -2.29
CA GLU A 38 4.32 3.30 -2.52
C GLU A 38 3.42 4.54 -2.45
N ALA A 39 2.22 4.47 -3.03
CA ALA A 39 1.24 5.55 -2.94
C ALA A 39 0.79 5.81 -1.50
N LEU A 40 0.54 4.76 -0.71
CA LEU A 40 0.26 4.92 0.73
C LEU A 40 1.45 5.52 1.48
N ALA A 41 2.70 5.12 1.15
CA ALA A 41 3.89 5.68 1.79
C ALA A 41 4.04 7.18 1.56
N VAL A 42 3.61 7.71 0.40
CA VAL A 42 3.53 9.15 0.16
C VAL A 42 2.56 9.82 1.15
N LEU A 43 1.36 9.24 1.35
CA LEU A 43 0.40 9.74 2.35
C LEU A 43 0.98 9.70 3.77
N GLY A 44 1.71 8.65 4.13
CA GLY A 44 2.41 8.55 5.41
C GLY A 44 3.42 9.67 5.62
N ARG A 45 4.18 10.05 4.58
CA ARG A 45 5.10 11.20 4.64
C ARG A 45 4.37 12.52 4.80
N MET A 46 3.21 12.69 4.14
CA MET A 46 2.38 13.88 4.31
C MET A 46 1.85 13.97 5.74
N GLN A 47 1.39 12.87 6.33
CA GLN A 47 0.98 12.81 7.73
C GLN A 47 2.10 13.25 8.68
N GLU A 48 3.33 12.78 8.45
CA GLU A 48 4.49 13.21 9.23
C GLU A 48 4.82 14.69 9.02
N ALA A 49 4.67 15.21 7.80
CA ALA A 49 4.84 16.64 7.53
C ALA A 49 3.78 17.47 8.27
N HIS A 50 2.52 17.02 8.27
CA HIS A 50 1.43 17.65 9.01
C HIS A 50 1.74 17.69 10.51
N LEU A 51 2.20 16.58 11.07
CA LEU A 51 2.60 16.50 12.48
C LEU A 51 3.69 17.54 12.80
N ARG A 52 4.68 17.72 11.92
CA ARG A 52 5.77 18.69 12.14
C ARG A 52 5.30 20.14 12.08
N MET A 53 4.30 20.44 11.25
CA MET A 53 3.80 21.81 11.07
C MET A 53 2.69 22.19 12.05
N GLN A 54 1.72 21.29 12.28
CA GLN A 54 0.53 21.55 13.08
C GLN A 54 0.55 20.85 14.46
N GLY A 55 1.50 19.95 14.70
CA GLY A 55 1.65 19.25 15.98
C GLY A 55 0.73 18.04 16.18
N ALA A 56 -0.10 17.68 15.19
CA ALA A 56 -0.97 16.50 15.21
C ALA A 56 -1.09 15.84 13.84
N TYR A 57 -1.47 14.56 13.80
CA TYR A 57 -1.93 13.88 12.58
C TYR A 57 -3.38 14.29 12.25
N THR A 58 -3.82 14.09 11.01
CA THR A 58 -5.17 14.50 10.55
C THR A 58 -5.89 13.38 9.81
N GLU A 59 -7.19 13.23 10.00
CA GLU A 59 -8.02 12.34 9.16
C GLU A 59 -8.49 13.04 7.87
N ASP A 60 -8.31 14.36 7.79
CA ASP A 60 -8.72 15.14 6.63
C ASP A 60 -7.65 15.09 5.54
N VAL A 61 -7.98 14.37 4.46
CA VAL A 61 -7.16 14.26 3.26
C VAL A 61 -6.94 15.65 2.61
N SER A 62 -7.89 16.57 2.73
CA SER A 62 -7.80 17.94 2.20
C SER A 62 -6.73 18.75 2.95
N ALA A 63 -6.61 18.56 4.26
CA ALA A 63 -5.54 19.17 5.04
C ALA A 63 -4.15 18.60 4.65
N LEU A 64 -4.10 17.36 4.15
CA LEU A 64 -2.88 16.79 3.57
C LEU A 64 -2.57 17.37 2.19
N ALA A 65 -3.61 17.66 1.41
CA ALA A 65 -3.53 18.22 0.07
C ALA A 65 -2.83 19.58 0.06
N ASP A 66 -3.17 20.45 1.00
CA ASP A 66 -2.63 21.81 1.11
C ASP A 66 -1.10 21.84 1.35
N MET A 67 -0.50 20.71 1.74
CA MET A 67 0.94 20.58 1.95
C MET A 67 1.70 20.08 0.72
N GLY A 68 1.01 19.61 -0.33
CA GLY A 68 1.60 19.09 -1.55
C GLY A 68 1.52 20.08 -2.71
N ASP A 69 2.62 20.27 -3.45
CA ASP A 69 2.65 21.18 -4.62
C ASP A 69 1.75 20.73 -5.78
N ASP A 70 1.49 19.42 -5.95
CA ASP A 70 0.64 18.87 -7.02
C ASP A 70 -0.33 17.82 -6.47
N TRP A 71 -1.32 18.29 -5.71
CA TRP A 71 -2.36 17.44 -5.15
C TRP A 71 -3.22 16.73 -6.21
N SER A 72 -3.59 17.45 -7.28
CA SER A 72 -4.47 16.91 -8.31
C SER A 72 -3.79 15.77 -9.07
N GLY A 73 -2.51 15.94 -9.46
CA GLY A 73 -1.74 14.88 -10.11
C GLY A 73 -1.49 13.69 -9.20
N PHE A 74 -1.29 13.94 -7.90
CA PHE A 74 -1.17 12.88 -6.90
C PHE A 74 -2.47 12.08 -6.73
N MET A 75 -3.63 12.74 -6.62
CA MET A 75 -4.93 12.06 -6.51
C MET A 75 -5.27 11.27 -7.78
N GLU A 76 -4.92 11.78 -8.95
CA GLU A 76 -5.07 11.03 -10.20
C GLU A 76 -4.19 9.77 -10.21
N SER A 77 -2.96 9.90 -9.72
CA SER A 77 -2.03 8.77 -9.59
C SER A 77 -2.53 7.75 -8.56
N LEU A 78 -2.98 8.20 -7.38
CA LEU A 78 -3.62 7.36 -6.37
C LEU A 78 -4.81 6.60 -6.94
N ASN A 79 -5.71 7.26 -7.69
CA ASN A 79 -6.88 6.61 -8.28
C ASN A 79 -6.53 5.59 -9.38
N LYS A 80 -5.32 5.65 -9.96
CA LYS A 80 -4.84 4.65 -10.93
C LYS A 80 -4.39 3.35 -10.24
N VAL A 81 -3.86 3.43 -9.02
CA VAL A 81 -3.30 2.27 -8.30
C VAL A 81 -4.13 1.80 -7.11
N LEU A 82 -4.95 2.66 -6.52
CA LEU A 82 -5.86 2.35 -5.43
C LEU A 82 -7.32 2.45 -5.90
N ASP A 83 -8.16 1.59 -5.34
CA ASP A 83 -9.60 1.72 -5.41
C ASP A 83 -10.10 2.64 -4.28
N LEU A 84 -10.09 3.94 -4.56
CA LEU A 84 -10.56 4.98 -3.64
C LEU A 84 -12.07 4.91 -3.37
N ARG A 85 -12.84 4.14 -4.17
CA ARG A 85 -14.30 4.07 -4.06
C ARG A 85 -14.78 3.04 -3.05
N THR A 86 -14.04 1.94 -2.88
CA THR A 86 -14.56 0.77 -2.15
C THR A 86 -13.80 0.40 -0.89
N GLY A 87 -12.63 0.99 -0.62
CA GLY A 87 -11.83 0.54 0.53
C GLY A 87 -10.74 1.49 1.01
N PHE A 88 -10.85 2.80 0.74
CA PHE A 88 -9.95 3.79 1.33
C PHE A 88 -10.47 4.23 2.71
N GLU A 89 -9.71 3.91 3.75
CA GLU A 89 -9.97 4.32 5.13
C GLU A 89 -8.72 4.91 5.74
N MET A 90 -8.86 6.05 6.42
CA MET A 90 -7.78 6.66 7.17
C MET A 90 -8.28 6.90 8.59
N SER A 91 -7.54 6.38 9.56
CA SER A 91 -7.84 6.54 10.98
C SER A 91 -6.63 7.10 11.69
N VAL A 92 -6.85 8.10 12.52
CA VAL A 92 -5.82 8.72 13.36
C VAL A 92 -6.19 8.52 14.82
N SER A 93 -5.22 8.06 15.60
CA SER A 93 -5.37 7.89 17.05
C SER A 93 -4.21 8.58 17.75
N GLY A 94 -4.38 9.87 18.04
CA GLY A 94 -3.41 10.69 18.78
C GLY A 94 -2.06 10.84 18.06
N ARG A 95 -1.10 9.96 18.38
CA ARG A 95 0.25 9.92 17.80
C ARG A 95 0.50 8.75 16.85
N SER A 96 -0.56 8.11 16.38
CA SER A 96 -0.48 7.02 15.42
C SER A 96 -1.52 7.22 14.34
N TYR A 97 -1.22 6.74 13.14
CA TYR A 97 -2.15 6.73 12.03
C TYR A 97 -2.17 5.35 11.37
N ARG A 98 -3.32 5.00 10.81
CA ARG A 98 -3.52 3.83 9.98
C ARG A 98 -4.21 4.27 8.70
N ILE A 99 -3.60 3.97 7.56
CA ILE A 99 -4.15 4.20 6.23
C ILE A 99 -4.34 2.84 5.59
N MET A 100 -5.59 2.49 5.28
CA MET A 100 -5.96 1.27 4.61
C MET A 100 -6.53 1.62 3.24
N ALA A 101 -6.11 0.90 2.22
CA ALA A 101 -6.62 1.03 0.88
C ALA A 101 -6.67 -0.31 0.16
N HIS A 102 -7.55 -0.44 -0.81
CA HIS A 102 -7.53 -1.58 -1.72
C HIS A 102 -6.67 -1.24 -2.93
N ALA A 103 -5.74 -2.13 -3.27
CA ALA A 103 -5.03 -2.06 -4.54
C ALA A 103 -6.02 -2.29 -5.69
N ARG A 104 -5.81 -1.60 -6.82
CA ARG A 104 -6.62 -1.73 -8.03
C ARG A 104 -6.21 -2.98 -8.83
N ASP A 105 -6.32 -4.14 -8.19
CA ASP A 105 -6.10 -5.45 -8.79
C ASP A 105 -7.42 -6.25 -8.89
N LYS A 106 -7.39 -7.43 -9.54
CA LYS A 106 -8.58 -8.28 -9.67
C LYS A 106 -9.08 -8.85 -8.35
N ARG A 107 -8.27 -8.82 -7.30
CA ARG A 107 -8.56 -9.43 -6.00
C ARG A 107 -8.96 -8.39 -4.95
N SER A 108 -8.88 -7.10 -5.27
CA SER A 108 -8.99 -5.98 -4.35
C SER A 108 -8.11 -6.19 -3.11
N SER A 109 -6.82 -6.48 -3.35
CA SER A 109 -5.87 -6.77 -2.28
C SER A 109 -5.76 -5.60 -1.30
N VAL A 110 -5.98 -5.86 0.00
CA VAL A 110 -5.92 -4.84 1.05
C VAL A 110 -4.48 -4.50 1.38
N VAL A 111 -4.15 -3.21 1.33
CA VAL A 111 -2.86 -2.66 1.72
C VAL A 111 -3.07 -1.74 2.92
N VAL A 112 -2.31 -1.99 3.98
CA VAL A 112 -2.36 -1.20 5.21
C VAL A 112 -1.00 -0.58 5.45
N LEU A 113 -0.99 0.73 5.71
CA LEU A 113 0.15 1.47 6.21
C LEU A 113 -0.17 1.96 7.62
N GLU A 114 0.71 1.64 8.56
CA GLU A 114 0.65 2.15 9.92
C GLU A 114 1.92 2.98 10.17
N GLY A 115 1.77 4.13 10.80
CA GLY A 115 2.92 4.91 11.24
C GLY A 115 2.70 5.50 12.62
N PRO A 116 3.79 6.01 13.21
CA PRO A 116 4.76 5.22 13.98
C PRO A 116 4.08 4.27 14.99
N PRO A 117 4.76 3.18 15.43
CA PRO A 117 4.18 2.22 16.35
C PRO A 117 3.62 2.95 17.56
N LYS A 118 2.41 2.56 17.98
CA LYS A 118 1.79 2.98 19.23
C LYS A 118 2.79 2.66 20.34
N VAL A 119 3.65 3.60 20.73
CA VAL A 119 4.58 3.37 21.84
C VAL A 119 3.66 3.21 23.04
N PRO A 120 3.58 2.04 23.70
CA PRO A 120 2.91 1.99 24.98
C PRO A 120 3.63 2.99 25.87
N MET A 121 2.97 4.08 26.25
CA MET A 121 3.39 4.94 27.35
C MET A 121 3.31 4.14 28.65
N ALA A 122 4.21 3.17 28.82
CA ALA A 122 4.31 2.31 30.00
C ALA A 122 5.65 1.57 30.03
N ALA A 123 6.75 2.30 29.88
CA ALA A 123 8.03 1.91 30.48
C ALA A 123 8.79 3.17 30.87
N THR A 124 8.13 4.02 31.66
CA THR A 124 8.85 4.80 32.67
C THR A 124 9.47 3.79 33.62
N ALA A 125 10.63 3.24 33.23
CA ALA A 125 11.50 2.53 34.14
C ALA A 125 11.83 3.54 35.25
N ALA A 126 11.33 3.25 36.45
CA ALA A 126 11.63 3.99 37.65
C ALA A 126 13.15 4.24 37.77
N PRO A 127 13.58 5.40 38.28
CA PRO A 127 15.00 5.65 38.52
C PRO A 127 15.56 4.52 39.42
N PRO A 128 16.79 4.03 39.19
CA PRO A 128 17.40 3.03 40.05
C PRO A 128 17.53 3.63 41.46
N GLY A 129 16.62 3.21 42.34
CA GLY A 129 16.68 3.46 43.76
C GLY A 129 17.97 2.87 44.30
N LYS A 130 18.84 3.77 44.78
CA LYS A 130 20.10 3.47 45.47
C LYS A 130 19.79 2.69 46.75
N GLY A 131 19.89 1.37 46.69
CA GLY A 131 19.81 0.47 47.85
C GLY A 131 21.15 0.40 48.56
N ARG A 132 21.10 0.66 49.87
CA ARG A 132 22.22 0.62 50.83
C ARG A 132 22.83 -0.76 51.00
#